data_AF-A0AAW1TP12-F1
#
_entry.id   AF-A0AAW1TP12-F1
#
_cell.length_a   1.000
_cell.length_b   1.000
_cell.length_c   1.000
_cell.angle_alpha   90.00
_cell.angle_beta   90.00
_cell.angle_gamma   90.00
#
_symmetry.space_group_name_H-M   'P 1'
#
loop_
_entity.id
_entity.type
_entity.pdbx_description
1 polymer ?
#
loop_
_entity_poly.entity_id
_entity_poly.type
_entity_poly.pdbx_seq_one_letter_code
_entity_poly.pdbx_strand_id
1 'polypeptide(L)'
;MDALHPHRELHQLEQRSPAIADVQKQSSPSPHSPISACQTSDQHHEKVKLREINSYLTCHLCKGYLIDATTISECLHSFCRSCIIKFLEDNSFCPVCEVIINKAKPNLK
;
A
#
# COMPACT_ATOMS: atom_id res chain seq x y z
N MET A 1 0.74 31.27 -54.31
CA MET A 1 -0.31 30.28 -54.02
C MET A 1 -0.52 30.32 -52.51
N ASP A 2 -1.24 31.32 -52.03
CA ASP A 2 -2.70 31.34 -51.87
C ASP A 2 -3.22 30.25 -50.91
N ALA A 3 -4.05 30.72 -49.98
CA ALA A 3 -4.41 30.09 -48.72
C ALA A 3 -5.51 29.02 -48.87
N LEU A 4 -5.61 28.10 -47.89
CA LEU A 4 -6.91 27.69 -47.35
C LEU A 4 -6.79 26.99 -45.98
N HIS A 5 -7.31 27.63 -44.93
CA HIS A 5 -7.92 26.95 -43.78
C HIS A 5 -9.36 26.56 -44.16
N PRO A 6 -9.98 25.50 -43.59
CA PRO A 6 -10.89 25.74 -42.45
C PRO A 6 -11.07 24.58 -41.42
N HIS A 7 -11.16 25.00 -40.15
CA HIS A 7 -12.21 24.72 -39.14
C HIS A 7 -12.79 23.30 -38.91
N ARG A 8 -12.66 22.79 -37.66
CA ARG A 8 -13.74 22.34 -36.73
C ARG A 8 -13.12 21.62 -35.51
N GLU A 9 -13.21 22.17 -34.28
CA GLU A 9 -14.25 21.85 -33.26
C GLU A 9 -14.11 20.41 -32.70
N LEU A 10 -13.96 20.05 -31.42
CA LEU A 10 -14.34 20.60 -30.09
C LEU A 10 -13.37 20.00 -29.04
N HIS A 11 -12.71 20.76 -28.16
CA HIS A 11 -13.19 21.16 -26.82
C HIS A 11 -13.83 20.03 -25.97
N GLN A 12 -13.21 19.75 -24.82
CA GLN A 12 -13.83 19.72 -23.47
C GLN A 12 -13.35 18.54 -22.62
N LEU A 13 -12.28 18.72 -21.82
CA LEU A 13 -12.30 18.24 -20.44
C LEU A 13 -11.31 19.02 -19.55
N GLU A 14 -11.48 20.33 -19.54
CA GLU A 14 -10.96 21.15 -18.46
C GLU A 14 -12.09 21.46 -17.48
N GLN A 15 -11.79 21.16 -16.22
CA GLN A 15 -12.32 21.79 -15.02
C GLN A 15 -13.74 21.38 -14.59
N ARG A 16 -13.82 20.75 -13.40
CA ARG A 16 -14.85 21.01 -12.38
C ARG A 16 -14.55 20.28 -11.07
N SER A 17 -14.02 21.03 -10.11
CA SER A 17 -14.52 21.01 -8.72
C SER A 17 -15.25 22.34 -8.51
N PRO A 18 -15.93 22.62 -7.38
CA PRO A 18 -16.55 21.78 -6.36
C PRO A 18 -18.04 22.17 -6.13
N ALA A 19 -18.81 21.42 -5.34
CA ALA A 19 -19.89 21.99 -4.51
C ALA A 19 -20.45 20.95 -3.54
N ILE A 20 -20.33 21.28 -2.28
CA ILE A 20 -21.01 20.76 -1.09
C ILE A 20 -22.43 21.34 -1.09
N ALA A 21 -23.45 20.51 -0.88
CA ALA A 21 -24.80 20.98 -0.55
C ALA A 21 -25.56 19.90 0.25
N ASP A 22 -26.17 20.41 1.31
CA ASP A 22 -26.90 19.77 2.40
C ASP A 22 -28.03 18.81 2.00
N VAL A 23 -28.20 17.73 2.79
CA VAL A 23 -29.47 17.00 2.88
C VAL A 23 -29.93 16.93 4.34
N GLN A 24 -30.99 17.69 4.63
CA GLN A 24 -31.75 17.62 5.88
C GLN A 24 -33.17 17.14 5.55
N LYS A 25 -33.75 16.37 6.48
CA LYS A 25 -35.19 16.10 6.73
C LYS A 25 -35.69 14.72 6.25
N GLN A 26 -35.79 13.71 7.13
CA GLN A 26 -36.85 13.31 8.11
C GLN A 26 -38.03 12.51 7.52
N SER A 27 -38.36 11.40 8.21
CA SER A 27 -39.66 10.67 8.33
C SER A 27 -40.23 9.99 7.05
N SER A 28 -40.55 8.69 6.97
CA SER A 28 -41.35 7.82 7.87
C SER A 28 -41.19 6.32 7.49
N PRO A 29 -41.61 5.35 8.34
CA PRO A 29 -41.33 3.91 8.17
C PRO A 29 -42.45 3.13 7.45
N SER A 30 -42.09 2.07 6.72
CA SER A 30 -43.04 1.08 6.18
C SER A 30 -42.59 -0.36 6.47
N PRO A 31 -43.53 -1.32 6.63
CA PRO A 31 -43.37 -2.45 7.54
C PRO A 31 -43.29 -3.76 6.77
N HIS A 32 -42.10 -4.34 6.63
CA HIS A 32 -41.99 -5.73 6.16
C HIS A 32 -40.98 -6.49 7.02
N SER A 33 -41.54 -7.17 8.02
CA SER A 33 -41.12 -8.40 8.71
C SER A 33 -39.71 -8.51 9.31
N PRO A 34 -39.58 -9.09 10.52
CA PRO A 34 -38.29 -9.21 11.20
C PRO A 34 -37.43 -10.25 10.47
N ILE A 35 -36.46 -9.79 9.69
CA ILE A 35 -35.29 -10.62 9.40
C ILE A 35 -34.56 -10.74 10.74
N SER A 36 -34.59 -11.95 11.29
CA SER A 36 -33.91 -12.39 12.49
C SER A 36 -32.66 -11.55 12.77
N ALA A 37 -32.64 -10.85 13.90
CA ALA A 37 -31.48 -10.09 14.34
C ALA A 37 -30.28 -11.06 14.43
N CYS A 38 -29.42 -11.04 13.41
CA CYS A 38 -28.12 -11.67 13.54
C CYS A 38 -27.37 -10.82 14.55
N GLN A 39 -27.13 -11.42 15.70
CA GLN A 39 -26.39 -10.83 16.80
C GLN A 39 -25.05 -10.38 16.24
N THR A 40 -24.88 -9.07 16.02
CA THR A 40 -23.56 -8.50 15.80
C THR A 40 -22.87 -8.57 17.15
N SER A 41 -22.22 -9.70 17.42
CA SER A 41 -21.29 -9.82 18.52
C SER A 41 -20.29 -8.67 18.42
N ASP A 42 -20.30 -7.77 19.39
CA ASP A 42 -19.33 -6.70 19.60
C ASP A 42 -17.91 -7.30 19.51
N GLN A 43 -17.32 -7.24 18.33
CA GLN A 43 -15.93 -7.55 18.11
C GLN A 43 -15.15 -6.34 18.61
N HIS A 44 -14.50 -6.49 19.77
CA HIS A 44 -13.63 -5.47 20.35
C HIS A 44 -12.45 -5.22 19.40
N HIS A 45 -12.58 -4.25 18.50
CA HIS A 45 -11.52 -3.86 17.56
C HIS A 45 -10.51 -3.01 18.32
N GLU A 46 -9.54 -3.67 18.96
CA GLU A 46 -8.45 -2.97 19.64
C GLU A 46 -7.58 -2.24 18.60
N LYS A 47 -7.50 -0.91 18.73
CA LYS A 47 -6.78 -0.06 17.78
C LYS A 47 -5.29 -0.12 18.11
N VAL A 48 -4.53 -0.91 17.34
CA VAL A 48 -3.06 -0.90 17.39
C VAL A 48 -2.53 0.37 16.77
N LYS A 49 -1.58 1.04 17.43
CA LYS A 49 -0.96 2.24 16.85
C LYS A 49 0.03 1.81 15.77
N LEU A 50 -0.08 2.39 14.56
CA LEU A 50 0.86 2.09 13.46
C LEU A 50 2.34 2.25 13.85
N ARG A 51 2.65 3.20 14.73
CA ARG A 51 4.01 3.41 15.26
C ARG A 51 4.58 2.18 15.96
N GLU A 52 3.73 1.37 16.60
CA GLU A 52 4.16 0.20 17.36
C GLU A 52 4.57 -0.96 16.43
N ILE A 53 4.02 -1.01 15.21
CA ILE A 53 4.36 -2.06 14.22
C ILE A 53 5.35 -1.58 13.15
N ASN A 54 5.54 -0.27 13.00
CA ASN A 54 6.31 0.32 11.91
C ASN A 54 7.71 -0.28 11.78
N SER A 55 8.38 -0.55 12.91
CA SER A 55 9.73 -1.12 12.93
C SER A 55 9.84 -2.49 12.23
N TYR A 56 8.76 -3.27 12.19
CA TYR A 56 8.73 -4.58 11.54
C TYR A 56 8.43 -4.50 10.04
N LEU A 57 7.96 -3.33 9.58
CA LEU A 57 7.55 -3.09 8.19
C LEU A 57 8.56 -2.23 7.42
N THR A 58 9.63 -1.79 8.08
CA THR A 58 10.64 -0.91 7.49
C THR A 58 11.90 -1.66 7.08
N CYS A 59 12.45 -1.29 5.93
CA CYS A 59 13.71 -1.80 5.41
C CYS A 59 14.90 -1.11 6.09
N HIS A 60 15.84 -1.91 6.60
CA HIS A 60 17.03 -1.37 7.28
C HIS A 60 18.02 -0.68 6.33
N LEU A 61 17.95 -0.94 5.01
CA LEU A 61 18.84 -0.35 4.01
C LEU A 61 18.33 1.00 3.49
N CYS A 62 17.06 1.11 3.10
CA CYS A 62 16.49 2.36 2.57
C CYS A 62 15.71 3.18 3.59
N LYS A 63 15.47 2.64 4.80
CA LYS A 63 14.68 3.26 5.88
C LYS A 63 13.21 3.57 5.52
N GLY A 64 12.72 3.12 4.36
CA GLY A 64 11.32 3.15 3.97
C GLY A 64 10.60 1.83 4.27
N TYR A 65 9.33 1.72 3.88
CA TYR A 65 8.59 0.46 3.98
C TYR A 65 9.17 -0.62 3.06
N LEU A 66 9.03 -1.88 3.46
CA LEU A 66 9.44 -3.04 2.67
C LEU A 66 8.64 -3.11 1.36
N ILE A 67 9.33 -3.02 0.24
CA ILE A 67 8.77 -3.22 -1.11
C ILE A 67 9.37 -4.52 -1.66
N ASP A 68 8.52 -5.47 -2.02
CA ASP A 68 8.91 -6.84 -2.37
C ASP A 68 9.86 -7.42 -1.31
N ALA A 69 9.33 -7.58 -0.09
CA ALA A 69 10.12 -8.03 1.05
C ALA A 69 10.85 -9.34 0.71
N THR A 70 12.16 -9.32 0.75
CA THR A 70 13.02 -10.47 0.53
C THR A 70 13.74 -10.80 1.82
N THR A 71 13.67 -12.07 2.24
CA THR A 71 14.19 -12.53 3.53
C THR A 71 15.44 -13.39 3.35
N ILE A 72 16.48 -13.11 4.13
CA ILE A 72 17.70 -13.94 4.16
C ILE A 72 17.39 -15.24 4.92
N SER A 73 17.66 -16.40 4.32
CA SER A 73 17.37 -17.72 4.92
C SER A 73 18.13 -17.98 6.22
N GLU A 74 19.38 -17.54 6.32
CA GLU A 74 20.26 -17.87 7.44
C GLU A 74 19.94 -17.11 8.73
N CYS A 75 19.39 -15.90 8.61
CA CYS A 75 19.16 -15.03 9.76
C CYS A 75 17.75 -14.42 9.83
N LEU A 76 16.87 -14.72 8.86
CA LEU A 76 15.48 -14.27 8.79
C LEU A 76 15.28 -12.74 8.85
N HIS A 77 16.29 -11.97 8.46
CA HIS A 77 16.14 -10.52 8.31
C HIS A 77 15.57 -10.19 6.92
N SER A 78 14.56 -9.30 6.90
CA SER A 78 13.85 -8.91 5.68
C SER A 78 14.24 -7.50 5.22
N PHE A 79 14.34 -7.34 3.90
CA PHE A 79 14.71 -6.10 3.23
C PHE A 79 13.88 -5.93 1.96
N CYS A 80 13.88 -4.74 1.34
CA CYS A 80 13.34 -4.63 -0.02
C CYS A 80 14.17 -5.47 -0.99
N ARG A 81 13.53 -6.14 -1.96
CA ARG A 81 14.22 -6.96 -2.97
C ARG A 81 15.36 -6.22 -3.66
N SER A 82 15.08 -5.01 -4.14
CA SER A 82 16.07 -4.19 -4.83
C SER A 82 17.21 -3.75 -3.90
N CYS A 83 16.94 -3.52 -2.62
CA CYS A 83 17.95 -3.11 -1.66
C CYS A 83 18.92 -4.25 -1.33
N ILE A 84 18.40 -5.44 -1.01
CA ILE A 84 19.28 -6.55 -0.61
C ILE A 84 20.05 -7.12 -1.79
N ILE A 85 19.45 -7.19 -2.98
CA ILE A 85 20.18 -7.65 -4.18
C ILE A 85 21.39 -6.73 -4.43
N LYS A 86 21.18 -5.40 -4.42
CA LYS A 86 22.27 -4.42 -4.59
C LYS A 86 23.36 -4.56 -3.54
N PHE A 87 22.97 -4.73 -2.28
CA PHE A 87 23.95 -4.89 -1.20
C PHE A 87 24.83 -6.14 -1.39
N LEU A 88 24.24 -7.24 -1.87
CA LEU A 88 24.93 -8.53 -2.06
C LEU A 88 25.71 -8.63 -3.38
N GLU A 89 25.68 -7.61 -4.23
CA GLU A 89 26.61 -7.49 -5.36
C GLU A 89 28.05 -7.40 -4.81
N ASP A 90 28.27 -6.49 -3.86
CA ASP A 90 29.60 -6.24 -3.26
C ASP A 90 29.85 -6.96 -1.94
N ASN A 91 28.78 -7.37 -1.24
CA ASN A 91 28.88 -7.98 0.09
C ASN A 91 28.39 -9.43 0.10
N SER A 92 28.71 -10.15 1.18
CA SER A 92 28.32 -11.55 1.38
C SER A 92 27.85 -11.83 2.81
N PHE A 93 27.33 -10.81 3.49
CA PHE A 93 26.85 -10.91 4.87
C PHE A 93 25.53 -10.14 5.04
N CYS A 94 24.84 -10.36 6.15
CA CYS A 94 23.63 -9.61 6.48
C CYS A 94 23.98 -8.22 7.00
N PRO A 95 23.36 -7.12 6.51
CA PRO A 95 23.65 -5.75 6.98
C PRO A 95 23.13 -5.44 8.40
N VAL A 96 22.41 -6.37 9.05
CA VAL A 96 21.87 -6.19 10.41
C VAL A 96 22.68 -6.98 11.44
N CYS A 97 23.03 -8.22 11.13
CA CYS A 97 23.66 -9.15 12.08
C CYS A 97 24.97 -9.76 11.59
N GLU A 98 25.45 -9.36 10.41
CA GLU A 98 26.75 -9.74 9.84
C GLU A 98 26.96 -11.25 9.60
N VAL A 99 25.89 -12.05 9.69
CA VAL A 99 25.90 -13.48 9.34
C VAL A 99 26.22 -13.63 7.84
N ILE A 100 27.17 -14.52 7.53
CA ILE A 100 27.61 -14.80 6.16
C ILE A 100 26.46 -15.45 5.35
N ILE A 101 26.25 -14.97 4.14
CA ILE A 101 25.23 -15.46 3.20
C ILE A 101 25.91 -16.32 2.15
N ASN A 102 25.54 -17.59 2.07
CA ASN A 102 26.12 -18.51 1.10
C ASN A 102 25.59 -18.24 -0.33
N LYS A 103 26.43 -17.66 -1.20
CA LYS A 103 26.07 -17.26 -2.58
C LYS A 103 25.71 -18.43 -3.51
N ALA A 104 26.05 -19.67 -3.15
CA ALA A 104 25.84 -20.85 -4.01
C ALA A 104 24.35 -21.20 -4.23
N LYS A 105 23.44 -20.70 -3.39
CA LYS A 105 22.00 -20.77 -3.62
C LYS A 105 21.31 -19.71 -2.74
N PRO A 106 21.13 -18.47 -3.23
CA PRO A 106 20.39 -17.47 -2.49
C PRO A 106 18.92 -17.91 -2.50
N ASN A 107 18.49 -18.67 -1.49
CA ASN A 107 17.08 -19.03 -1.30
C ASN A 107 16.32 -17.81 -0.76
N LEU A 108 16.40 -16.70 -1.50
CA LEU A 108 15.62 -15.50 -1.32
C LEU A 108 14.19 -15.87 -1.76
N LYS A 109 13.34 -16.17 -0.78
CA LYS A 109 11.90 -16.32 -0.99
C LYS A 109 11.21 -14.99 -0.79
#